data_AF-A0A6L3ACU9-F1
#
_entry.id   AF-A0A6L3ACU9-F1
#
_cell.length_a   1.000
_cell.length_b   1.000
_cell.length_c   1.000
_cell.angle_alpha   90.00
_cell.angle_beta   90.00
_cell.angle_gamma   90.00
#
_symmetry.space_group_name_H-M   'P 1'
#
loop_
_entity.id
_entity.type
_entity.pdbx_description
1 polymer ?
#
loop_
_entity_poly.entity_id
_entity_poly.type
_entity_poly.pdbx_seq_one_letter_code
_entity_poly.pdbx_strand_id
1 'polypeptide(L)'
;MRAPPGAGVVTGFFEGRHAVAAGLRSAAERRATVIDLLALALGERARECVDYVDLDWSAEPWTRGCYGAHFPPGVLTTYGPALREPCGPIHWAGTETSTRSIGYIDGAIRSGERAAAEVLAALG
;
A
#
# COMPACT_ATOMS: atom_id res chain seq x y z
N MET A 1 -14.46 16.94 2.75
CA MET A 1 -15.05 17.81 1.70
C MET A 1 -15.02 17.01 0.40
N ARG A 2 -16.05 17.04 -0.46
CA ARG A 2 -16.11 16.23 -1.68
C ARG A 2 -15.89 17.14 -2.89
N ALA A 3 -14.96 16.78 -3.77
CA ALA A 3 -14.77 17.49 -5.05
C ALA A 3 -16.08 17.52 -5.88
N PRO A 4 -16.32 18.59 -6.66
CA PRO A 4 -17.51 18.69 -7.49
C PRO A 4 -17.57 17.56 -8.54
N PRO A 5 -18.78 17.11 -8.94
CA PRO A 5 -18.93 16.09 -9.97
C PRO A 5 -18.24 16.51 -11.28
N GLY A 6 -17.41 15.63 -11.84
CA GLY A 6 -16.69 15.88 -13.10
C GLY A 6 -15.32 16.55 -12.95
N ALA A 7 -14.81 16.78 -11.74
CA ALA A 7 -13.45 17.25 -11.54
C ALA A 7 -12.42 16.19 -11.98
N GLY A 8 -11.36 16.63 -12.69
CA GLY A 8 -10.20 15.79 -13.00
C GLY A 8 -9.38 15.52 -11.73
N VAL A 9 -8.85 14.30 -11.60
CA VAL A 9 -8.04 13.87 -10.46
C VAL A 9 -6.66 13.46 -10.94
N VAL A 10 -5.63 13.93 -10.23
CA VAL A 10 -4.25 13.46 -10.40
C VAL A 10 -3.83 12.78 -9.11
N THR A 11 -3.45 11.51 -9.21
CA THR A 11 -2.94 10.71 -8.08
C THR A 11 -1.44 10.52 -8.25
N GLY A 12 -0.70 10.65 -7.15
CA GLY A 12 0.74 10.41 -7.12
C GLY A 12 1.17 9.77 -5.80
N PHE A 13 2.40 9.30 -5.76
CA PHE A 13 2.95 8.58 -4.62
C PHE A 13 4.30 9.17 -4.22
N PHE A 14 4.48 9.41 -2.92
CA PHE A 14 5.80 9.52 -2.33
C PHE A 14 6.25 8.12 -1.96
N GLU A 15 7.42 7.70 -2.45
CA GLU A 15 7.93 6.34 -2.21
C GLU A 15 9.30 6.35 -1.52
N GLY A 16 9.57 5.30 -0.74
CA GLY A 16 10.83 5.09 -0.04
C GLY A 16 11.27 6.33 0.77
N ARG A 17 12.49 6.81 0.51
CA ARG A 17 13.05 8.00 1.20
C ARG A 17 12.22 9.26 1.02
N HIS A 18 11.50 9.40 -0.09
CA HIS A 18 10.64 10.57 -0.33
C HIS A 18 9.39 10.51 0.54
N ALA A 19 8.84 9.31 0.76
CA ALA A 19 7.75 9.09 1.71
C ALA A 19 8.17 9.46 3.14
N VAL A 20 9.34 8.97 3.57
CA VAL A 20 9.90 9.29 4.89
C VAL A 20 10.09 10.79 5.06
N ALA A 21 10.71 11.46 4.08
CA ALA A 21 10.92 12.90 4.14
C ALA A 21 9.60 13.69 4.14
N ALA A 22 8.59 13.25 3.40
CA ALA A 22 7.27 13.86 3.37
C ALA A 22 6.51 13.66 4.68
N GLY A 23 6.58 12.48 5.30
CA GLY A 23 5.93 12.18 6.59
C GLY A 23 6.39 13.08 7.74
N LEU A 24 7.60 13.66 7.64
CA LEU A 24 8.12 14.64 8.60
C LEU A 24 7.59 16.08 8.37
N ARG A 25 6.82 16.32 7.31
CA ARG A 25 6.29 17.63 6.93
C ARG A 25 4.83 17.77 7.31
N SER A 26 4.38 19.00 7.51
CA SER A 26 2.96 19.31 7.66
C SER A 26 2.19 19.06 6.36
N ALA A 27 0.88 18.82 6.47
CA ALA A 27 0.01 18.65 5.30
C ALA A 27 0.06 19.85 4.34
N ALA A 28 0.21 21.07 4.85
CA ALA A 28 0.32 22.28 4.05
C ALA A 28 1.62 22.31 3.21
N GLU A 29 2.76 21.93 3.80
CA GLU A 29 4.04 21.84 3.09
C GLU A 29 4.02 20.74 2.03
N ARG A 30 3.41 19.59 2.32
CA ARG A 30 3.24 18.50 1.35
C ARG A 30 2.35 18.94 0.18
N ARG A 31 1.22 19.58 0.46
CA ARG A 31 0.34 20.17 -0.57
C ARG A 31 1.09 21.13 -1.49
N ALA A 32 1.83 22.09 -0.91
CA ALA A 32 2.59 23.07 -1.69
C ALA A 32 3.62 22.36 -2.60
N THR A 33 4.37 21.41 -2.04
CA THR A 33 5.36 20.62 -2.78
C THR A 33 4.75 19.87 -3.95
N VAL A 34 3.61 19.18 -3.75
CA VAL A 34 2.92 18.46 -4.84
C VAL A 34 2.43 19.43 -5.91
N ILE A 35 1.81 20.55 -5.54
CA ILE A 35 1.30 21.52 -6.52
C ILE A 35 2.44 22.13 -7.34
N ASP A 36 3.56 22.47 -6.71
CA ASP A 36 4.74 22.99 -7.42
C ASP A 36 5.32 21.97 -8.41
N LEU A 37 5.42 20.70 -8.00
CA LEU A 37 5.86 19.61 -8.88
C LEU A 37 4.89 19.39 -10.05
N LEU A 38 3.59 19.44 -9.80
CA LEU A 38 2.57 19.31 -10.84
C LEU A 38 2.57 20.51 -11.79
N ALA A 39 2.76 21.73 -11.29
CA ALA A 39 2.88 22.93 -12.13
C ALA A 39 4.12 22.85 -13.04
N LEU A 40 5.23 22.38 -12.48
CA LEU A 40 6.46 22.15 -13.25
C LEU A 40 6.27 21.09 -14.34
N ALA A 41 5.57 20.00 -14.05
CA ALA A 41 5.42 18.87 -14.97
C ALA A 41 4.29 19.03 -16.00
N LEU A 42 3.17 19.64 -15.60
CA LEU A 42 1.92 19.68 -16.36
C LEU A 42 1.47 21.11 -16.72
N GLY A 43 2.19 22.14 -16.24
CA GLY A 43 1.93 23.55 -16.50
C GLY A 43 1.16 24.26 -15.38
N GLU A 44 1.18 25.60 -15.43
CA GLU A 44 0.70 26.50 -14.35
C GLU A 44 -0.76 26.27 -13.93
N ARG A 45 -1.60 25.69 -14.80
CA ARG A 45 -2.99 25.34 -14.45
C ARG A 45 -3.07 24.37 -13.26
N ALA A 46 -2.04 23.60 -12.96
CA ALA A 46 -2.00 22.75 -11.76
C ALA A 46 -2.11 23.54 -10.45
N ARG A 47 -1.75 24.85 -10.46
CA ARG A 47 -1.90 25.74 -9.31
C ARG A 47 -3.35 26.09 -9.00
N GLU A 48 -4.28 25.89 -9.92
CA GLU A 48 -5.73 26.04 -9.75
C GLU A 48 -6.37 24.83 -9.01
N CYS A 49 -5.56 24.06 -8.26
CA CYS A 49 -5.98 22.90 -7.49
C CYS A 49 -7.07 23.26 -6.45
N VAL A 50 -8.27 22.71 -6.68
CA VAL A 50 -9.46 22.96 -5.83
C VAL A 50 -9.48 22.15 -4.54
N ASP A 51 -8.83 20.98 -4.51
CA ASP A 51 -8.77 20.12 -3.33
C ASP A 51 -7.50 19.25 -3.35
N TYR A 52 -7.01 18.90 -2.16
CA TYR A 52 -5.82 18.07 -1.97
C TYR A 52 -6.01 17.16 -0.76
N VAL A 53 -5.75 15.87 -0.96
CA VAL A 53 -5.75 14.86 0.09
C VAL A 53 -4.55 13.95 -0.07
N ASP A 54 -3.92 13.62 1.04
CA ASP A 54 -2.90 12.59 1.13
C ASP A 54 -3.07 11.76 2.40
N LEU A 55 -2.39 10.62 2.43
CA LEU A 55 -2.37 9.71 3.58
C LEU A 55 -0.95 9.16 3.73
N ASP A 56 -0.40 9.31 4.94
CA ASP A 56 0.84 8.64 5.31
C ASP A 56 0.53 7.24 5.84
N TRP A 57 0.65 6.26 4.96
CA TRP A 57 0.42 4.85 5.31
C TRP A 57 1.41 4.30 6.34
N SER A 58 2.59 4.92 6.50
CA SER A 58 3.58 4.50 7.50
C SER A 58 3.16 4.89 8.92
N ALA A 59 2.35 5.95 9.05
CA ALA A 59 1.81 6.41 10.32
C ALA A 59 0.51 5.69 10.73
N GLU A 60 -0.13 4.95 9.82
CA GLU A 60 -1.34 4.17 10.13
C GLU A 60 -1.01 3.01 11.10
N PRO A 61 -1.65 2.94 12.28
CA PRO A 61 -1.22 2.05 13.38
C PRO A 61 -1.31 0.56 13.04
N TRP A 62 -2.21 0.19 12.13
CA TRP A 62 -2.50 -1.20 11.77
C TRP A 62 -1.76 -1.68 10.53
N THR A 63 -1.54 -0.80 9.53
CA THR A 63 -0.83 -1.16 8.30
C THR A 63 0.67 -0.86 8.39
N ARG A 64 1.05 0.24 9.05
CA ARG A 64 2.45 0.65 9.30
C ARG A 64 3.32 0.77 8.04
N GLY A 65 2.68 0.93 6.88
CA GLY A 65 3.29 0.99 5.57
C GLY A 65 2.31 0.59 4.47
N CYS A 66 2.79 0.65 3.23
CA CYS A 66 2.11 0.18 2.02
C CYS A 66 3.16 -0.05 0.92
N TYR A 67 2.86 -0.78 -0.16
CA TYR A 67 1.63 -1.57 -0.43
C TYR A 67 1.68 -2.98 0.12
N GLY A 68 2.87 -3.54 0.30
CA GLY A 68 3.07 -4.89 0.82
C GLY A 68 4.41 -5.01 1.53
N ALA A 69 4.65 -6.16 2.15
CA ALA A 69 5.89 -6.41 2.86
C ALA A 69 7.13 -6.43 1.94
N HIS A 70 8.20 -5.78 2.38
CA HIS A 70 9.52 -5.87 1.74
C HIS A 70 10.37 -6.92 2.46
N PHE A 71 11.01 -7.80 1.69
CA PHE A 71 11.93 -8.80 2.21
C PHE A 71 13.39 -8.40 1.90
N PRO A 72 14.18 -8.02 2.91
CA PRO A 72 15.60 -7.75 2.73
C PRO A 72 16.37 -8.97 2.17
N PRO A 73 17.58 -8.76 1.62
CA PRO A 73 18.42 -9.84 1.11
C PRO A 73 18.58 -10.99 2.13
N GLY A 74 18.46 -12.23 1.65
CA GLY A 74 18.55 -13.44 2.46
C GLY A 74 17.23 -13.89 3.11
N VAL A 75 16.29 -12.98 3.39
CA VAL A 75 15.05 -13.34 4.11
C VAL A 75 14.20 -14.32 3.32
N LEU A 76 13.92 -14.03 2.05
CA LEU A 76 13.05 -14.88 1.23
C LEU A 76 13.65 -16.27 0.98
N THR A 77 14.97 -16.36 0.80
CA THR A 77 15.65 -17.66 0.56
C THR A 77 15.76 -18.51 1.82
N THR A 78 15.88 -17.88 2.99
CA THR A 78 16.03 -18.60 4.26
C THR A 78 14.67 -18.95 4.89
N TYR A 79 13.69 -18.05 4.79
CA TYR A 79 12.41 -18.15 5.51
C TYR A 79 11.18 -18.15 4.61
N GLY A 80 11.34 -18.14 3.28
CA GLY A 80 10.22 -18.12 2.33
C GLY A 80 9.14 -19.20 2.56
N PRO A 81 9.50 -20.47 2.83
CA PRO A 81 8.51 -21.50 3.15
C PRO A 81 7.63 -21.16 4.36
N ALA A 82 8.20 -20.51 5.38
CA ALA A 82 7.52 -20.17 6.62
C ALA A 82 6.42 -19.09 6.44
N LEU A 83 6.40 -18.36 5.32
CA LEU A 83 5.34 -17.38 5.03
C LEU A 83 3.94 -17.99 4.96
N ARG A 84 3.84 -19.31 4.73
CA ARG A 84 2.56 -19.98 4.46
C ARG A 84 2.36 -21.27 5.24
N GLU A 85 3.40 -21.73 5.93
CA GLU A 85 3.36 -22.96 6.71
C GLU A 85 2.38 -22.78 7.90
N PRO A 86 1.31 -23.59 7.99
CA PRO A 86 0.39 -23.52 9.11
C PRO A 86 1.07 -23.84 10.44
N CYS A 87 0.61 -23.22 11.53
CA CYS A 87 1.07 -23.50 12.89
C CYS A 87 -0.06 -24.15 13.70
N GLY A 88 -0.13 -25.47 13.68
CA GLY A 88 -1.27 -26.20 14.28
C GLY A 88 -2.59 -25.77 13.60
N PRO A 89 -3.59 -25.28 14.35
CA PRO A 89 -4.87 -24.82 13.76
C PRO A 89 -4.80 -23.42 13.12
N ILE A 90 -3.63 -22.77 13.10
CA ILE A 90 -3.47 -21.41 12.58
C ILE A 90 -3.01 -21.47 11.12
N HIS A 91 -3.80 -20.89 10.22
CA HIS A 91 -3.51 -20.77 8.79
C HIS A 91 -3.25 -19.31 8.39
N TRP A 92 -2.38 -19.09 7.41
CA TRP A 92 -1.94 -17.76 7.01
C TRP A 92 -2.57 -17.30 5.69
N ALA A 93 -3.31 -16.18 5.77
CA ALA A 93 -3.77 -15.41 4.62
C ALA A 93 -2.99 -14.09 4.51
N GLY A 94 -3.48 -13.15 3.70
CA GLY A 94 -2.80 -11.89 3.41
C GLY A 94 -2.01 -11.96 2.11
N THR A 95 -1.86 -10.83 1.41
CA THR A 95 -1.36 -10.83 0.03
C THR A 95 0.08 -11.35 -0.09
N GLU A 96 0.88 -11.18 0.96
CA GLU A 96 2.25 -11.69 1.14
C GLU A 96 2.35 -13.21 1.00
N THR A 97 1.27 -13.92 1.31
CA THR A 97 1.19 -15.38 1.25
C THR A 97 0.67 -15.90 -0.09
N SER A 98 0.40 -15.02 -1.07
CA SER A 98 0.02 -15.46 -2.41
C SER A 98 1.22 -15.97 -3.21
N THR A 99 1.00 -16.81 -4.22
CA THR A 99 2.03 -17.16 -5.23
C THR A 99 1.92 -16.29 -6.48
N ARG A 100 0.85 -15.51 -6.61
CA ARG A 100 0.55 -14.63 -7.75
C ARG A 100 0.03 -13.30 -7.22
N SER A 101 0.40 -12.21 -7.88
CA SER A 101 -0.11 -10.87 -7.51
C SER A 101 0.17 -10.50 -6.04
N ILE A 102 1.33 -10.90 -5.51
CA ILE A 102 1.77 -10.57 -4.14
C ILE A 102 1.83 -9.04 -4.00
N GLY A 103 1.25 -8.51 -2.93
CA GLY A 103 1.14 -7.06 -2.68
C GLY A 103 -0.09 -6.39 -3.29
N TYR A 104 -0.95 -7.14 -4.00
CA TYR A 104 -2.17 -6.64 -4.63
C TYR A 104 -3.44 -7.25 -4.02
N ILE A 105 -4.58 -6.62 -4.32
CA ILE A 105 -5.92 -7.09 -3.89
C ILE A 105 -6.20 -8.51 -4.39
N ASP A 106 -5.84 -8.82 -5.65
CA ASP A 106 -5.99 -10.18 -6.19
C ASP A 106 -5.19 -11.21 -5.38
N GLY A 107 -3.99 -10.85 -4.92
CA GLY A 107 -3.20 -11.71 -4.03
C GLY A 107 -3.86 -11.91 -2.66
N ALA A 108 -4.50 -10.88 -2.11
CA ALA A 108 -5.24 -10.98 -0.84
C ALA A 108 -6.48 -11.89 -0.95
N ILE A 109 -7.22 -11.78 -2.06
CA ILE A 109 -8.39 -12.64 -2.32
C ILE A 109 -7.93 -14.09 -2.45
N ARG A 110 -6.95 -14.35 -3.32
CA ARG A 110 -6.42 -15.70 -3.55
C ARG A 110 -5.89 -16.35 -2.28
N SER A 111 -5.17 -15.60 -1.45
CA SER A 111 -4.63 -16.14 -0.21
C SER A 111 -5.72 -16.45 0.81
N GLY A 112 -6.76 -15.61 0.88
CA GLY A 112 -7.93 -15.87 1.72
C GLY A 112 -8.69 -17.14 1.31
N GLU A 113 -9.00 -17.29 0.02
CA GLU A 113 -9.65 -18.50 -0.52
C GLU A 113 -8.82 -19.76 -0.23
N ARG A 114 -7.50 -19.69 -0.45
CA ARG A 114 -6.57 -20.79 -0.19
C ARG A 114 -6.50 -21.14 1.29
N ALA A 115 -6.36 -20.16 2.19
CA ALA A 115 -6.34 -20.42 3.63
C ALA A 115 -7.67 -21.00 4.13
N ALA A 116 -8.81 -20.56 3.60
CA ALA A 116 -10.12 -21.13 3.93
C ALA A 116 -10.22 -22.60 3.49
N ALA A 117 -9.73 -22.95 2.29
CA ALA A 117 -9.70 -24.33 1.82
C ALA A 117 -8.80 -25.23 2.68
N GLU A 118 -7.66 -24.73 3.16
CA GLU A 118 -6.79 -25.46 4.08
C GLU A 118 -7.49 -25.75 5.41
N VAL A 119 -8.22 -24.77 5.98
CA VAL A 119 -9.01 -24.96 7.20
C VAL A 119 -10.10 -26.02 6.99
N LEU A 120 -10.85 -25.94 5.89
CA LEU A 120 -11.89 -26.92 5.58
C LEU A 120 -11.29 -28.33 5.46
N ALA A 121 -10.16 -28.48 4.77
CA ALA A 121 -9.47 -29.76 4.63
C ALA A 121 -8.98 -30.33 5.98
N ALA A 122 -8.60 -29.46 6.93
CA ALA A 122 -8.17 -29.87 8.27
C ALA A 122 -9.34 -30.29 9.18
N LEU A 123 -10.57 -29.86 8.89
CA LEU A 123 -11.77 -30.19 9.67
C LEU A 123 -12.48 -31.47 9.21
N GLY A 124 -12.27 -31.92 7.97
CA GLY A 124 -12.96 -33.08 7.37
C GLY A 124 -14.38 -32.76 6.91
#